data_AF-A0A7Y2C6X8-F1
#
_entry.id   AF-A0A7Y2C6X8-F1
#
_cell.length_a   1.000
_cell.length_b   1.000
_cell.length_c   1.000
_cell.angle_alpha   90.00
_cell.angle_beta   90.00
_cell.angle_gamma   90.00
#
_symmetry.space_group_name_H-M   'P 1'
#
loop_
_entity.id
_entity.type
_entity.pdbx_description
1 polymer ?
#
loop_
_entity_poly.entity_id
_entity_poly.type
_entity_poly.pdbx_seq_one_letter_code
_entity_poly.pdbx_strand_id
1 'polypeptide(L)'
;MDNPDIRNAEMPHFSTRPEVDEYPAYYAPYVDLVPETNVVDYMIQQLASLTHLLQSVGEGDAGFRYASGKWSIKDLVGHLCDSERVFGYRALRFARGDESALP
;
A
#
# COMPACT_ATOMS: atom_id res chain seq x y z
N MET A 1 -34.87 -10.34 -3.63
CA MET A 1 -34.60 -10.09 -5.06
C MET A 1 -33.10 -10.15 -5.23
N ASP A 2 -32.58 -11.36 -5.47
CA ASP A 2 -31.18 -11.56 -5.84
C ASP A 2 -30.95 -10.85 -7.17
N ASN A 3 -30.05 -9.87 -7.18
CA ASN A 3 -29.61 -9.23 -8.43
C ASN A 3 -28.56 -10.13 -9.07
N PRO A 4 -28.85 -10.80 -10.20
CA PRO A 4 -27.96 -11.79 -10.79
C PRO A 4 -26.75 -11.17 -11.52
N ASP A 5 -26.69 -9.83 -11.66
CA ASP A 5 -25.67 -9.14 -12.46
C ASP A 5 -24.30 -8.98 -11.77
N ILE A 6 -24.20 -9.13 -10.45
CA ILE A 6 -22.93 -8.92 -9.74
C ILE A 6 -21.96 -10.10 -9.86
N ARG A 7 -22.38 -11.23 -10.44
CA ARG A 7 -21.55 -12.44 -10.56
C ARG A 7 -20.83 -12.57 -11.90
N ASN A 8 -21.22 -11.78 -12.92
CA ASN A 8 -20.76 -11.94 -14.30
C ASN A 8 -20.32 -10.62 -14.98
N ALA A 9 -20.31 -9.48 -14.30
CA ALA A 9 -19.51 -8.36 -14.78
C ALA A 9 -18.05 -8.79 -14.69
N GLU A 10 -17.35 -8.89 -15.82
CA GLU A 10 -15.88 -8.88 -15.84
C GLU A 10 -15.44 -7.86 -14.80
N MET A 11 -14.81 -8.32 -13.71
CA MET A 11 -14.28 -7.38 -12.72
C MET A 11 -13.39 -6.43 -13.52
N PRO A 12 -13.68 -5.12 -13.52
CA PRO A 12 -12.87 -4.18 -14.29
C PRO A 12 -11.43 -4.45 -13.92
N HIS A 13 -10.53 -4.44 -14.91
CA HIS A 13 -9.08 -4.56 -14.69
C HIS A 13 -8.67 -3.50 -13.66
N PHE A 14 -8.74 -3.86 -12.38
CA PHE A 14 -8.52 -2.93 -11.29
C PHE A 14 -7.01 -2.71 -11.27
N SER A 15 -6.65 -1.54 -11.78
CA SER A 15 -5.31 -0.98 -11.79
C SER A 15 -4.44 -1.43 -12.97
N THR A 16 -4.66 -0.80 -14.12
CA THR A 16 -3.52 -0.42 -14.96
C THR A 16 -2.65 0.56 -14.18
N ARG A 17 -1.34 0.59 -14.46
CA ARG A 17 -0.46 1.63 -13.93
C ARG A 17 -1.03 3.02 -14.26
N PRO A 18 -0.99 3.97 -13.32
CA PRO A 18 -1.47 5.32 -13.58
C PRO A 18 -0.58 6.02 -14.62
N GLU A 19 -1.21 6.86 -15.43
CA GLU A 19 -0.52 7.73 -16.38
C GLU A 19 0.26 8.82 -15.64
N VAL A 20 1.31 9.36 -16.28
CA VAL A 20 2.25 10.31 -15.65
C VAL A 20 1.61 11.63 -15.23
N ASP A 21 0.43 11.96 -15.73
CA ASP A 21 -0.36 13.15 -15.38
C ASP A 21 -1.37 12.91 -14.24
N GLU A 22 -1.54 11.66 -13.79
CA GLU A 22 -2.42 11.29 -12.67
C GLU A 22 -1.75 11.42 -11.30
N TYR A 23 -0.43 11.63 -11.25
CA TYR A 23 0.32 11.79 -10.01
C TYR A 23 1.43 12.85 -10.13
N PRO A 24 1.82 13.51 -9.00
CA PRO A 24 2.96 14.42 -9.00
C PRO A 24 4.24 13.74 -9.49
N ALA A 25 4.99 14.39 -10.38
CA ALA A 25 6.20 13.83 -11.03
C ALA A 25 7.26 13.26 -10.07
N TYR A 26 7.32 13.75 -8.83
CA TYR A 26 8.19 13.20 -7.78
C TYR A 26 7.88 11.73 -7.45
N TYR A 27 6.67 11.25 -7.72
CA TYR A 27 6.28 9.85 -7.50
C TYR A 27 6.66 8.91 -8.64
N ALA A 28 7.01 9.42 -9.82
CA ALA A 28 7.33 8.59 -10.99
C ALA A 28 8.36 7.49 -10.70
N PRO A 29 9.48 7.78 -10.01
CA PRO A 29 10.47 6.74 -9.71
C PRO A 29 9.93 5.60 -8.83
N TYR A 30 8.89 5.85 -8.03
CA TYR A 30 8.26 4.83 -7.18
C TYR A 30 7.19 4.04 -7.93
N VAL A 31 6.39 4.71 -8.76
CA VAL A 31 5.41 4.06 -9.64
C VAL A 31 6.13 3.09 -10.60
N ASP A 32 7.32 3.47 -11.08
CA ASP A 32 8.12 2.65 -11.97
C ASP A 32 8.67 1.35 -11.34
N LEU A 33 8.77 1.28 -10.01
CA LEU A 33 9.21 0.08 -9.29
C LEU A 33 8.15 -1.02 -9.25
N VAL A 34 6.88 -0.69 -9.50
CA VAL A 34 5.78 -1.65 -9.48
C VAL A 34 5.71 -2.33 -10.86
N PRO A 35 5.85 -3.66 -10.98
CA PRO A 35 5.75 -4.34 -12.26
C PRO A 35 4.36 -4.14 -12.89
N GLU A 36 4.24 -4.29 -14.21
CA GLU A 36 2.91 -4.28 -14.84
C GLU A 36 2.14 -5.55 -14.49
N THR A 37 1.21 -5.41 -13.55
CA THR A 37 0.43 -6.49 -12.96
C THR A 37 -0.82 -5.94 -12.27
N ASN A 38 -1.70 -6.83 -11.83
CA ASN A 38 -2.78 -6.45 -10.92
C ASN A 38 -2.19 -5.95 -9.60
N VAL A 39 -2.41 -4.67 -9.28
CA VAL A 39 -1.81 -4.04 -8.09
C VAL A 39 -2.25 -4.69 -6.79
N VAL A 40 -3.51 -5.14 -6.69
CA VAL A 40 -4.07 -5.73 -5.48
C VAL A 40 -3.42 -7.08 -5.20
N ASP A 41 -3.27 -7.91 -6.23
CA ASP A 41 -2.56 -9.19 -6.12
C ASP A 41 -1.10 -8.98 -5.73
N TYR A 42 -0.45 -7.96 -6.30
CA TYR A 42 0.94 -7.62 -5.97
C TYR A 42 1.08 -7.13 -4.53
N MET A 43 0.15 -6.31 -4.02
CA MET A 43 0.12 -5.90 -2.61
C MET A 43 -0.02 -7.09 -1.65
N ILE A 44 -0.88 -8.06 -1.98
CA ILE A 44 -1.04 -9.30 -1.18
C ILE A 44 0.27 -10.08 -1.13
N GLN A 45 0.96 -10.22 -2.27
CA GLN A 45 2.26 -10.88 -2.35
C GLN A 45 3.33 -10.12 -1.55
N GLN A 46 3.38 -8.79 -1.67
CA GLN A 46 4.32 -7.96 -0.92
C GLN A 46 4.12 -8.07 0.59
N LEU A 47 2.87 -8.13 1.07
CA LEU A 47 2.58 -8.34 2.49
C LEU A 47 3.18 -9.66 3.00
N ALA A 48 3.02 -10.75 2.23
CA ALA A 48 3.60 -12.04 2.58
C ALA A 48 5.14 -11.98 2.60
N SER A 49 5.76 -11.39 1.57
CA SER A 49 7.22 -11.22 1.50
C SER A 49 7.78 -10.36 2.63
N LEU A 50 7.14 -9.23 2.94
CA LEU A 50 7.54 -8.34 4.03
C LEU A 50 7.40 -9.04 5.39
N THR A 51 6.30 -9.75 5.61
CA THR A 51 6.09 -10.50 6.86
C THR A 51 7.17 -11.56 7.04
N HIS A 52 7.48 -12.33 5.99
CA HIS A 52 8.55 -13.32 6.04
C HIS A 52 9.91 -12.69 6.32
N LEU A 53 10.24 -11.55 5.70
CA LEU A 53 11.47 -10.81 5.97
C LEU A 53 11.54 -10.37 7.44
N LEU A 54 10.48 -9.77 7.96
CA LEU A 54 10.45 -9.26 9.33
C LEU A 54 10.51 -10.37 10.38
N GLN A 55 9.94 -11.55 10.10
CA GLN A 55 10.05 -12.73 10.96
C GLN A 55 11.49 -13.26 11.09
N SER A 56 12.36 -12.95 10.13
CA SER A 56 13.78 -13.34 10.20
C SER A 56 14.62 -12.38 11.05
N VAL A 57 14.08 -11.23 11.44
CA VAL A 57 14.80 -10.21 12.22
C VAL A 57 14.73 -10.54 13.71
N GLY A 58 15.89 -10.71 14.34
CA GLY A 58 15.98 -10.92 15.79
C GLY A 58 15.65 -9.65 16.59
N GLU A 59 15.20 -9.81 17.84
CA GLU A 59 14.79 -8.69 18.71
C GLU A 59 15.87 -7.61 18.91
N GLY A 60 17.15 -8.02 18.95
CA GLY A 60 18.28 -7.09 19.07
C GLY A 60 18.39 -6.16 17.85
N ASP A 61 18.34 -6.72 16.64
CA ASP A 61 18.40 -5.96 15.39
C ASP A 61 17.14 -5.14 15.17
N ALA A 62 15.98 -5.67 15.59
CA ALA A 62 14.70 -4.99 15.47
C ALA A 62 14.69 -3.63 16.20
N GLY A 63 15.34 -3.58 17.38
CA GLY A 63 15.47 -2.36 18.19
C GLY A 63 16.74 -1.53 17.92
N PHE A 64 17.65 -2.00 17.08
CA PHE A 64 18.93 -1.34 16.86
C PHE A 64 18.77 -0.04 16.05
N ARG A 65 19.55 0.99 16.42
CA ARG A 65 19.66 2.27 15.70
C ARG A 65 21.13 2.53 15.39
N TYR A 66 21.47 2.63 14.11
CA TYR A 66 22.87 2.78 13.69
C TYR A 66 23.47 4.17 13.96
N ALA A 67 22.62 5.17 14.21
CA ALA A 67 23.05 6.51 14.63
C ALA A 67 21.92 7.23 15.38
N SER A 68 22.31 8.28 16.12
CA SER A 68 21.34 9.17 16.78
C SER A 68 20.36 9.78 15.77
N GLY A 69 19.09 9.82 16.13
CA GLY A 69 18.01 10.34 15.28
C GLY A 69 17.59 9.43 14.12
N LYS A 70 18.18 8.24 13.97
CA LYS A 70 17.77 7.26 12.96
C LYS A 70 16.74 6.28 13.51
N TRP A 71 15.88 5.78 12.62
CA TRP A 71 14.87 4.79 12.95
C TRP A 71 15.51 3.42 13.19
N SER A 72 14.93 2.69 14.13
CA SER A 72 15.05 1.24 14.23
C SER A 72 14.10 0.58 13.23
N ILE A 73 14.26 -0.73 13.02
CA ILE A 73 13.32 -1.50 12.20
C ILE A 73 11.91 -1.42 12.80
N LYS A 74 11.77 -1.44 14.14
CA LYS A 74 10.48 -1.29 14.82
C LYS A 74 9.80 0.06 14.52
N ASP A 75 10.55 1.16 14.53
CA ASP A 75 9.96 2.47 14.21
C ASP A 75 9.53 2.53 12.74
N LEU A 76 10.35 1.99 11.83
CA LEU A 76 10.05 1.94 10.40
C LEU A 76 8.77 1.15 10.14
N VAL A 77 8.63 -0.04 10.75
CA VAL A 77 7.43 -0.87 10.61
C VAL A 77 6.20 -0.15 11.19
N GLY A 78 6.35 0.52 12.35
CA GLY A 78 5.28 1.35 12.91
C GLY A 78 4.83 2.44 11.93
N HIS A 79 5.77 3.16 11.32
CA HIS A 79 5.48 4.20 10.34
C HIS A 79 4.78 3.66 9.08
N LEU A 80 5.18 2.47 8.59
CA LEU A 80 4.49 1.80 7.49
C LEU A 80 3.04 1.46 7.87
N CYS A 81 2.82 0.90 9.06
CA CYS A 81 1.50 0.58 9.57
C CYS A 81 0.58 1.81 9.74
N ASP A 82 1.14 2.95 10.13
CA ASP A 82 0.39 4.20 10.24
C ASP A 82 0.01 4.73 8.84
N SER A 83 0.95 4.66 7.90
CA SER A 83 0.73 5.09 6.52
C SER A 83 -0.34 4.24 5.82
N GLU A 84 -0.29 2.92 5.97
CA GLU A 84 -1.31 2.02 5.42
C GLU A 84 -2.72 2.31 5.96
N ARG A 85 -2.84 2.64 7.25
CA ARG A 85 -4.13 3.04 7.84
C ARG A 85 -4.67 4.33 7.22
N VAL A 86 -3.80 5.32 7.00
CA VAL A 86 -4.19 6.57 6.34
C VAL A 86 -4.63 6.31 4.90
N PHE A 87 -3.86 5.55 4.11
CA PHE A 87 -4.22 5.25 2.73
C PHE A 87 -5.48 4.40 2.62
N GLY A 88 -5.64 3.39 3.48
CA GLY A 88 -6.85 2.57 3.54
C GLY A 88 -8.08 3.40 3.90
N TYR A 89 -7.95 4.33 4.84
CA TYR A 89 -9.01 5.28 5.16
C TYR A 89 -9.36 6.15 3.95
N ARG A 90 -8.37 6.80 3.31
CA ARG A 90 -8.60 7.65 2.13
C ARG A 90 -9.25 6.87 0.99
N ALA A 91 -8.81 5.64 0.72
CA ALA A 91 -9.42 4.75 -0.28
C ALA A 91 -10.91 4.48 0.01
N LEU A 92 -11.27 4.20 1.27
CA LEU A 92 -12.66 4.03 1.69
C LEU A 92 -13.49 5.31 1.47
N ARG A 93 -12.92 6.49 1.76
CA ARG A 93 -13.60 7.79 1.52
C ARG A 93 -13.89 7.99 0.05
N PHE A 94 -12.90 7.77 -0.82
CA PHE A 94 -13.06 7.87 -2.27
C PHE A 94 -14.10 6.88 -2.80
N ALA A 95 -14.06 5.62 -2.34
CA ALA A 95 -15.04 4.60 -2.74
C ALA A 95 -16.49 4.97 -2.37
N ARG A 96 -16.69 5.85 -1.39
CA ARG A 96 -18.01 6.34 -0.95
C ARG A 96 -18.39 7.70 -1.54
N GLY A 97 -17.52 8.31 -2.35
CA GLY A 97 -17.73 9.66 -2.86
C GLY A 97 -17.78 10.71 -1.74
N ASP A 98 -17.05 10.50 -0.64
CA ASP A 98 -17.05 11.44 0.47
C ASP A 98 -16.08 12.60 0.21
N GLU A 99 -16.61 13.82 0.17
CA GLU A 99 -15.89 15.04 -0.22
C GLU A 99 -15.29 15.82 0.97
N SER A 100 -15.35 15.29 2.20
CA SER A 100 -14.73 15.97 3.34
C SER A 100 -13.22 16.14 3.13
N ALA A 101 -12.64 17.23 3.65
CA ALA A 101 -11.18 17.40 3.69
C ALA A 101 -10.49 16.19 4.33
N LEU A 102 -9.49 15.65 3.64
CA LEU A 102 -8.70 14.51 4.11
C LEU A 102 -7.49 15.00 4.91
N PRO A 103 -7.14 14.35 6.03
CA PRO A 103 -5.82 14.49 6.64
C PRO A 103 -4.76 13.86 5.73
#